data_AF-A0A4U0WPX5-F1
#
_entry.id   AF-A0A4U0WPX5-F1
#
_cell.length_a   1.000
_cell.length_b   1.000
_cell.length_c   1.000
_cell.angle_alpha   90.00
_cell.angle_beta   90.00
_cell.angle_gamma   90.00
#
_symmetry.space_group_name_H-M   'P 1'
#
loop_
_entity.id
_entity.type
_entity.pdbx_description
1 polymer ?
#
loop_
_entity_poly.entity_id
_entity_poly.type
_entity_poly.pdbx_seq_one_letter_code
_entity_poly.pdbx_strand_id
1 'polypeptide(L)'
;MGGLDFFGQMTRRAAEADDSTPATISLNISLTDTRCLAFSQGPTGIPFNLTPFAVTLNAIPDRLRPLVAPTDTRLRPDQRAMEEGEYDFAAVEKNRVEEGQRARRRAREARGEEFVPRWFRKARHPVTGEEYWDFRQEYWRVREEVAEGRTTWDQQGLEEIY
;
A
#
# COMPACT_ATOMS: atom_id res chain seq x y z
N MET A 1 -47.35 -35.25 33.80
CA MET A 1 -47.32 -34.02 34.61
C MET A 1 -45.88 -33.82 35.03
N GLY A 2 -45.06 -33.10 34.28
CA GLY A 2 -45.06 -31.65 34.19
C GLY A 2 -43.67 -31.20 34.66
N GLY A 3 -42.70 -31.19 33.75
CA GLY A 3 -41.36 -30.66 33.99
C GLY A 3 -41.36 -29.14 33.94
N LEU A 4 -40.50 -28.52 34.74
CA LEU A 4 -40.17 -27.09 34.66
C LEU A 4 -38.67 -26.97 34.54
N ASP A 5 -38.23 -26.83 33.29
CA ASP A 5 -36.90 -26.42 32.88
C ASP A 5 -36.74 -24.91 33.15
N PHE A 6 -35.75 -24.55 33.96
CA PHE A 6 -35.29 -23.17 34.11
C PHE A 6 -33.85 -23.09 33.60
N PHE A 7 -33.70 -23.06 32.27
CA PHE A 7 -32.43 -22.77 31.62
C PHE A 7 -32.57 -21.48 30.82
N GLY A 8 -31.70 -20.53 31.12
CA GLY A 8 -31.73 -19.17 30.59
C GLY A 8 -31.67 -19.13 29.07
N GLN A 9 -32.56 -18.33 28.49
CA GLN A 9 -32.60 -18.02 27.07
C GLN A 9 -31.40 -17.15 26.70
N MET A 10 -30.39 -17.77 26.09
CA MET A 10 -29.32 -17.07 25.39
C MET A 10 -29.68 -17.06 23.90
N THR A 11 -30.36 -16.01 23.46
CA THR A 11 -30.79 -15.85 22.06
C THR A 11 -29.58 -15.58 21.17
N ARG A 12 -29.10 -16.62 20.48
CA ARG A 12 -28.30 -16.50 19.26
C ARG A 12 -29.19 -15.89 18.17
N ARG A 13 -28.92 -14.66 17.74
CA ARG A 13 -29.27 -14.21 16.38
C ARG A 13 -28.07 -14.48 15.49
N ALA A 14 -28.15 -15.58 14.74
CA ALA A 14 -27.35 -15.75 13.54
C ALA A 14 -27.87 -14.75 12.50
N ALA A 15 -27.03 -13.81 12.08
CA ALA A 15 -27.25 -13.07 10.85
C ALA A 15 -26.55 -13.86 9.74
N GLU A 16 -27.34 -14.43 8.85
CA GLU A 16 -26.92 -15.05 7.60
C GLU A 16 -26.26 -13.95 6.75
N ALA A 17 -24.97 -14.11 6.43
CA ALA A 17 -24.28 -13.31 5.43
C ALA A 17 -24.30 -14.10 4.13
N ASP A 18 -25.08 -13.60 3.17
CA ASP A 18 -25.21 -14.14 1.82
C ASP A 18 -23.91 -13.87 1.04
N ASP A 19 -23.26 -14.95 0.63
CA ASP A 19 -22.07 -15.00 -0.21
C ASP A 19 -22.53 -15.10 -1.67
N SER A 20 -22.46 -13.99 -2.41
CA SER A 20 -22.17 -13.98 -3.86
C SER A 20 -22.53 -12.62 -4.46
N THR A 21 -21.52 -11.76 -4.65
CA THR A 21 -21.37 -10.85 -5.81
C THR A 21 -20.18 -9.94 -5.58
N PRO A 22 -19.17 -9.89 -6.48
CA PRO A 22 -18.14 -8.87 -6.39
C PRO A 22 -18.79 -7.52 -6.71
N ALA A 23 -18.94 -6.68 -5.68
CA ALA A 23 -19.44 -5.32 -5.82
C ALA A 23 -18.48 -4.54 -6.73
N THR A 24 -18.84 -4.42 -8.01
CA THR A 24 -18.14 -3.56 -8.96
C THR A 24 -18.46 -2.11 -8.59
N ILE A 25 -17.63 -1.50 -7.75
CA ILE A 25 -17.77 -0.10 -7.37
C ILE A 25 -17.37 0.76 -8.58
N SER A 26 -18.36 1.22 -9.34
CA SER A 26 -18.15 2.22 -10.40
C SER A 26 -18.14 3.61 -9.76
N LEU A 27 -16.96 4.23 -9.67
CA LEU A 27 -16.81 5.61 -9.18
C LEU A 27 -17.00 6.62 -10.32
N ASN A 28 -18.20 7.18 -10.45
CA ASN A 28 -18.43 8.35 -11.30
C ASN A 28 -18.05 9.62 -10.53
N ILE A 29 -16.84 10.12 -10.74
CA ILE A 29 -16.37 11.38 -10.15
C ILE A 29 -16.59 12.50 -11.17
N SER A 30 -17.61 13.35 -10.94
CA SER A 30 -17.82 14.59 -11.71
C SER A 30 -16.98 15.72 -11.12
N LEU A 31 -16.15 16.35 -11.96
CA LEU A 31 -15.11 17.32 -11.58
C LEU A 31 -15.58 18.80 -11.58
N THR A 32 -16.89 19.07 -11.54
CA THR A 32 -17.40 20.41 -11.84
C THR A 32 -18.00 21.21 -10.68
N ASP A 33 -17.89 20.80 -9.41
CA ASP A 33 -18.51 21.56 -8.31
C ASP A 33 -17.53 22.00 -7.21
N THR A 34 -17.20 23.29 -7.22
CA THR A 34 -16.34 23.97 -6.24
C THR A 34 -17.15 24.34 -5.00
N ARG A 35 -17.57 23.34 -4.22
CA ARG A 35 -18.18 23.55 -2.90
C ARG A 35 -17.33 22.89 -1.82
N CYS A 36 -17.01 23.68 -0.80
CA CYS A 36 -16.20 23.30 0.36
C CYS A 36 -16.56 21.91 0.91
N LEU A 37 -15.54 21.11 1.20
CA LEU A 37 -15.64 19.75 1.73
C LEU A 37 -16.23 19.76 3.16
N ALA A 38 -17.56 19.82 3.27
CA ALA A 38 -18.24 19.31 4.44
C ALA A 38 -18.25 17.77 4.32
N PHE A 39 -17.38 17.09 5.07
CA PHE A 39 -17.38 15.63 5.17
C PHE A 39 -18.61 15.15 5.97
N SER A 40 -19.80 15.25 5.39
CA SER A 40 -20.98 14.57 5.91
C SER A 40 -20.91 13.10 5.49
N GLN A 41 -20.67 12.21 6.47
CA GLN A 41 -20.73 10.75 6.38
C GLN A 41 -20.04 10.16 5.15
N GLY A 42 -18.79 9.70 5.34
CA GLY A 42 -18.02 9.03 4.30
C GLY A 42 -18.78 7.85 3.68
N PRO A 43 -18.50 7.50 2.41
CA PRO A 43 -19.19 6.42 1.71
C PRO A 43 -19.14 5.12 2.54
N THR A 44 -20.33 4.62 2.89
CA THR A 44 -20.54 3.36 3.58
C THR A 44 -20.16 2.20 2.66
N GLY A 45 -19.30 1.29 3.12
CA GLY A 45 -18.85 0.12 2.35
C GLY A 45 -17.38 0.15 1.95
N ILE A 46 -16.62 1.18 2.32
CA ILE A 46 -15.16 1.20 2.17
C ILE A 46 -14.52 0.61 3.44
N PRO A 47 -13.69 -0.44 3.33
CA PRO A 47 -13.02 -1.02 4.49
C PRO A 47 -12.05 -0.01 5.12
N PHE A 48 -11.78 -0.18 6.42
CA PHE A 48 -10.84 0.64 7.20
C PHE A 48 -11.16 2.14 7.31
N ASN A 49 -12.42 2.56 7.06
CA ASN A 49 -12.85 3.96 7.09
C ASN A 49 -12.01 4.87 6.18
N LEU A 50 -11.55 4.34 5.04
CA LEU A 50 -10.72 5.09 4.11
C LEU A 50 -11.55 6.17 3.39
N THR A 51 -10.91 7.30 3.11
CA THR A 51 -11.48 8.30 2.20
C THR A 51 -11.45 7.76 0.77
N PRO A 52 -12.35 8.21 -0.12
CA PRO A 52 -12.31 7.83 -1.53
C PRO A 52 -10.94 8.08 -2.19
N PHE A 53 -10.25 9.16 -1.81
CA PHE A 53 -8.89 9.43 -2.26
C PHE A 53 -7.88 8.39 -1.77
N ALA A 54 -7.93 8.01 -0.49
CA ALA A 54 -7.00 7.04 0.09
C ALA A 54 -7.10 5.66 -0.58
N VAL A 55 -8.31 5.25 -0.96
CA VAL A 55 -8.52 4.00 -1.74
C VAL A 55 -7.74 4.01 -3.06
N THR A 56 -7.63 5.16 -3.73
CA THR A 56 -6.90 5.25 -5.01
C THR A 56 -5.39 5.15 -4.88
N LEU A 57 -4.81 5.34 -3.69
CA LEU A 57 -3.36 5.40 -3.52
C LEU A 57 -2.68 4.06 -3.79
N ASN A 58 -3.29 2.95 -3.35
CA ASN A 58 -2.74 1.61 -3.52
C ASN A 58 -3.29 0.83 -4.72
N ALA A 59 -4.16 1.44 -5.52
CA ALA A 59 -4.65 0.85 -6.76
C ALA A 59 -3.51 0.73 -7.79
N ILE A 60 -3.35 -0.44 -8.40
CA ILE A 60 -2.35 -0.70 -9.44
C ILE A 60 -3.02 -1.18 -10.74
N PRO A 61 -3.45 -0.24 -11.61
CA PRO A 61 -3.98 -0.60 -12.92
C PRO A 61 -2.95 -1.35 -13.77
N ASP A 62 -3.40 -2.25 -14.65
CA ASP A 62 -2.51 -3.05 -15.51
C ASP A 62 -1.59 -2.17 -16.38
N ARG A 63 -2.09 -1.01 -16.83
CA ARG A 63 -1.28 -0.02 -17.57
C ARG A 63 -0.16 0.64 -16.74
N LEU A 64 -0.30 0.66 -15.42
CA LEU A 64 0.65 1.27 -14.49
C LEU A 64 1.69 0.26 -14.00
N ARG A 65 1.27 -1.00 -13.82
CA ARG A 65 2.12 -2.09 -13.30
C ARG A 65 3.48 -2.24 -13.99
N PRO A 66 3.62 -2.20 -15.34
CA PRO A 66 4.92 -2.32 -15.98
C PRO A 66 5.79 -1.04 -15.86
N LEU A 67 5.19 0.08 -15.45
CA LEU A 67 5.85 1.39 -15.40
C LEU A 67 6.33 1.80 -14.01
N VAL A 68 5.97 1.06 -12.97
CA VAL A 68 6.39 1.37 -11.60
C VAL A 68 7.69 0.63 -11.27
N ALA A 69 8.51 1.24 -10.44
CA ALA A 69 9.72 0.59 -9.94
C ALA A 69 9.34 -0.65 -9.09
N PRO A 70 10.17 -1.70 -9.05
CA PRO A 70 9.99 -2.88 -8.20
C PRO A 70 9.86 -2.55 -6.71
N THR A 71 10.33 -1.37 -6.29
CA THR A 71 10.28 -0.87 -4.91
C THR A 71 8.99 -0.10 -4.59
N ASP A 72 8.05 0.02 -5.52
CA ASP A 72 6.80 0.75 -5.32
C ASP A 72 5.88 0.04 -4.31
N THR A 73 5.28 0.80 -3.40
CA THR A 73 4.43 0.24 -2.33
C THR A 73 3.26 -0.59 -2.86
N ARG A 74 2.76 -0.32 -4.06
CA ARG A 74 1.65 -1.09 -4.64
C ARG A 74 1.98 -2.56 -4.93
N LEU A 75 3.28 -2.86 -5.04
CA LEU A 75 3.82 -4.20 -5.26
C LEU A 75 4.10 -4.96 -3.95
N ARG A 76 3.88 -4.31 -2.80
CA ARG A 76 4.14 -4.90 -1.48
C ARG A 76 3.18 -6.07 -1.21
N PRO A 77 3.68 -7.31 -1.07
CA PRO A 77 2.83 -8.50 -1.07
C PRO A 77 1.98 -8.65 0.21
N ASP A 78 2.53 -8.32 1.37
CA ASP A 78 1.81 -8.34 2.66
C ASP A 78 0.66 -7.32 2.71
N GLN A 79 0.89 -6.12 2.16
CA GLN A 79 -0.16 -5.10 2.08
C GLN A 79 -1.27 -5.49 1.10
N ARG A 80 -0.91 -6.09 -0.05
CA ARG A 80 -1.89 -6.59 -1.03
C ARG A 80 -2.75 -7.70 -0.44
N ALA A 81 -2.14 -8.68 0.22
CA ALA A 81 -2.84 -9.77 0.89
C ALA A 81 -3.83 -9.25 1.95
N MET A 82 -3.44 -8.23 2.72
CA MET A 82 -4.33 -7.60 3.71
C MET A 82 -5.52 -6.89 3.04
N GLU A 83 -5.32 -6.24 1.90
CA GLU A 83 -6.41 -5.60 1.14
C GLU A 83 -7.40 -6.62 0.54
N GLU A 84 -6.92 -7.82 0.21
CA GLU A 84 -7.72 -8.93 -0.31
C GLU A 84 -8.41 -9.75 0.79
N GLY A 85 -8.11 -9.48 2.07
CA GLY A 85 -8.66 -10.20 3.22
C GLY A 85 -7.91 -11.48 3.60
N GLU A 86 -6.78 -11.76 2.96
CA GLU A 86 -5.93 -12.94 3.18
C GLU A 86 -4.97 -12.71 4.37
N TYR A 87 -5.52 -12.62 5.58
CA TYR A 87 -4.78 -12.20 6.79
C TYR A 87 -3.63 -13.13 7.17
N ASP A 88 -3.82 -14.45 7.05
CA ASP A 88 -2.78 -15.43 7.39
C ASP A 88 -1.60 -15.33 6.42
N PHE A 89 -1.88 -15.19 5.12
CA PHE A 89 -0.85 -14.98 4.10
C PHE A 89 -0.14 -13.63 4.28
N ALA A 90 -0.88 -12.57 4.61
CA ALA A 90 -0.31 -11.26 4.92
C ALA A 90 0.68 -11.32 6.09
N ALA A 91 0.38 -12.09 7.14
CA ALA A 91 1.27 -12.26 8.29
C ALA A 91 2.58 -12.99 7.92
N VAL A 92 2.49 -14.02 7.07
CA VAL A 92 3.67 -14.74 6.56
C VAL A 92 4.55 -13.83 5.71
N GLU A 93 3.96 -13.13 4.74
CA GLU A 93 4.69 -12.22 3.86
C GLU A 93 5.31 -11.04 4.62
N LYS A 94 4.62 -10.53 5.65
CA LYS A 94 5.15 -9.49 6.53
C LYS A 94 6.44 -9.96 7.21
N ASN A 95 6.41 -11.15 7.81
CA ASN A 95 7.60 -11.71 8.47
C ASN A 95 8.76 -11.88 7.47
N ARG A 96 8.49 -12.42 6.28
CA ARG A 96 9.48 -12.60 5.22
C ARG A 96 10.15 -11.28 4.80
N VAL A 97 9.36 -10.24 4.54
CA VAL A 97 9.86 -8.92 4.12
C VAL A 97 10.65 -8.26 5.25
N GLU A 98 10.15 -8.29 6.49
CA GLU A 98 10.85 -7.69 7.64
C GLU A 98 12.16 -8.42 7.96
N GLU A 99 12.19 -9.75 7.91
CA GLU A 99 13.41 -10.54 8.09
C GLU A 99 14.43 -10.27 6.99
N GLY A 100 13.98 -10.18 5.74
CA GLY A 100 14.81 -9.77 4.61
C GLY A 100 15.43 -8.39 4.81
N GLN A 101 14.65 -7.41 5.25
CA GLN A 101 15.15 -6.08 5.61
C GLN A 101 16.19 -6.13 6.73
N ARG A 102 15.94 -6.89 7.81
CA ARG A 102 16.87 -7.07 8.92
C ARG A 102 18.16 -7.76 8.48
N ALA A 103 18.09 -8.74 7.58
CA ALA A 103 19.25 -9.44 7.03
C ALA A 103 20.09 -8.51 6.14
N ARG A 104 19.46 -7.76 5.23
CA ARG A 104 20.14 -6.76 4.39
C ARG A 104 20.86 -5.71 5.22
N ARG A 105 20.23 -5.20 6.28
CA ARG A 105 20.84 -4.24 7.20
C ARG A 105 22.09 -4.83 7.87
N ARG A 106 21.97 -6.02 8.48
CA ARG A 106 23.11 -6.72 9.13
C ARG A 106 24.26 -6.98 8.16
N ALA A 107 23.96 -7.39 6.93
CA ALA A 107 24.98 -7.62 5.91
C ALA A 107 25.70 -6.33 5.52
N ARG A 108 24.98 -5.20 5.44
CA ARG A 108 25.57 -3.89 5.13
C ARG A 108 26.46 -3.38 6.28
N GLU A 109 25.97 -3.48 7.52
CA GLU A 109 26.71 -3.13 8.73
C GLU A 109 28.00 -3.96 8.86
N ALA A 110 27.94 -5.27 8.59
CA ALA A 110 29.11 -6.15 8.62
C ALA A 110 30.17 -5.78 7.57
N ARG A 111 29.77 -5.15 6.46
CA ARG A 111 30.69 -4.62 5.43
C ARG A 111 31.14 -3.18 5.70
N GLY A 112 30.59 -2.51 6.71
CA GLY A 112 30.87 -1.10 6.99
C GLY A 112 30.29 -0.14 5.93
N GLU A 113 29.27 -0.56 5.20
CA GLU A 113 28.63 0.22 4.13
C GLU A 113 27.40 0.99 4.66
N GLU A 114 27.27 2.27 4.31
CA GLU A 114 26.06 3.07 4.61
C GLU A 114 24.97 2.86 3.54
N PHE A 115 23.70 2.89 3.96
CA PHE A 115 22.57 2.91 3.02
C PHE A 115 22.47 4.27 2.30
N VAL A 116 22.49 4.25 0.97
CA VAL A 116 22.30 5.45 0.14
C VAL A 116 21.00 5.31 -0.65
N PRO A 117 20.00 6.19 -0.41
CA PRO A 117 18.78 6.19 -1.20
C PRO A 117 19.05 6.48 -2.69
N ARG A 118 18.36 5.78 -3.59
CA ARG A 118 18.55 5.95 -5.04
C ARG A 118 18.09 7.32 -5.53
N TRP A 119 16.89 7.74 -5.14
CA TRP A 119 16.19 8.88 -5.74
C TRP A 119 16.43 10.22 -5.04
N PHE A 120 17.04 10.19 -3.85
CA PHE A 120 17.25 11.36 -3.00
C PHE A 120 18.69 11.40 -2.49
N ARG A 121 19.19 12.60 -2.20
CA ARG A 121 20.49 12.81 -1.54
C ARG A 121 20.32 13.74 -0.34
N LYS A 122 21.17 13.59 0.68
CA LYS A 122 21.23 14.56 1.78
C LYS A 122 21.81 15.88 1.25
N ALA A 123 21.15 16.99 1.53
CA ALA A 123 21.59 18.34 1.18
C ALA A 123 21.22 19.32 2.29
N ARG A 124 21.76 20.55 2.24
CA ARG A 124 21.36 21.64 3.15
C ARG A 124 20.49 22.66 2.43
N HIS A 125 19.36 23.00 3.03
CA HIS A 125 18.42 23.92 2.42
C HIS A 125 19.00 25.35 2.43
N PRO A 126 18.96 26.09 1.31
CA PRO A 126 19.68 27.36 1.18
C PRO A 126 19.14 28.48 2.08
N VAL A 127 17.87 28.38 2.51
CA VAL A 127 17.23 29.42 3.33
C VAL A 127 17.29 29.07 4.82
N THR A 128 16.98 27.82 5.19
CA THR A 128 16.86 27.42 6.59
C THR A 128 18.17 26.87 7.15
N GLY A 129 19.10 26.43 6.29
CA GLY A 129 20.34 25.77 6.70
C GLY A 129 20.18 24.34 7.21
N GLU A 130 18.95 23.85 7.29
CA GLU A 130 18.61 22.51 7.78
C GLU A 130 18.93 21.43 6.73
N GLU A 131 19.22 20.22 7.21
CA GLU A 131 19.40 19.06 6.35
C GLU A 131 18.05 18.60 5.79
N TYR A 132 18.00 18.35 4.48
CA TYR A 132 16.83 17.85 3.79
C TYR A 132 17.21 16.79 2.74
N TRP A 133 16.21 16.05 2.28
CA TRP A 133 16.36 15.08 1.20
C TRP A 133 16.05 15.73 -0.15
N ASP A 134 17.10 16.03 -0.90
CA ASP A 134 17.04 16.64 -2.22
C ASP A 134 16.70 15.58 -3.28
N PHE A 135 15.63 15.81 -4.02
CA PHE A 135 15.20 14.92 -5.09
C PHE A 135 16.13 15.04 -6.29
N ARG A 136 16.69 13.92 -6.75
CA ARG A 136 17.66 13.91 -7.86
C ARG A 136 17.05 14.18 -9.24
N GLN A 137 15.72 14.23 -9.36
CA GLN A 137 15.00 14.39 -10.63
C GLN A 137 15.23 13.26 -11.64
N GLU A 138 15.74 12.12 -11.19
CA GLU A 138 16.06 10.98 -12.05
C GLU A 138 14.89 9.99 -12.19
N TYR A 139 14.02 9.87 -11.17
CA TYR A 139 12.97 8.86 -11.14
C TYR A 139 12.03 8.93 -12.34
N TRP A 140 11.50 10.12 -12.64
CA TRP A 140 10.54 10.30 -13.74
C TRP A 140 11.20 10.09 -15.11
N ARG A 141 12.45 10.54 -15.27
CA ARG A 141 13.22 10.32 -16.50
C ARG A 141 13.45 8.82 -16.75
N VAL A 142 13.91 8.10 -15.72
CA VAL A 142 14.12 6.64 -15.83
C VAL A 142 12.79 5.91 -16.08
N ARG A 143 11.71 6.33 -15.42
CA ARG A 143 10.38 5.77 -15.66
C ARG A 143 9.93 5.94 -17.11
N GLU A 144 10.17 7.10 -17.70
CA GLU A 144 9.87 7.39 -19.11
C GLU A 144 10.73 6.52 -20.04
N GLU A 145 12.02 6.38 -19.75
CA GLU A 145 12.92 5.47 -20.48
C GLU A 145 12.46 4.01 -20.40
N VAL A 146 11.95 3.56 -19.25
CA VAL A 146 11.35 2.22 -19.10
C VAL A 146 10.07 2.10 -19.92
N ALA A 147 9.22 3.13 -19.92
CA ALA A 147 7.98 3.15 -20.71
C ALA A 147 8.26 3.05 -22.22
N GLU A 148 9.36 3.64 -22.68
CA GLU A 148 9.81 3.59 -24.07
C GLU A 148 10.65 2.34 -24.40
N GLY A 149 10.96 1.51 -23.42
CA GLY A 149 11.79 0.31 -23.59
C GLY A 149 13.29 0.59 -23.78
N ARG A 150 13.76 1.80 -23.44
CA ARG A 150 15.18 2.19 -23.51
C ARG A 150 16.02 1.60 -22.38
N THR A 151 15.43 1.37 -21.21
CA THR A 151 16.09 0.79 -20.03
C THR A 151 15.15 -0.12 -19.26
N THR A 152 15.68 -0.88 -18.30
CA THR A 152 14.92 -1.70 -17.35
C THR A 152 15.23 -1.28 -15.91
N TRP A 153 14.33 -1.57 -14.98
CA TRP A 153 14.52 -1.24 -13.56
C TRP A 153 15.73 -1.95 -12.93
N ASP A 154 16.09 -3.13 -13.41
CA ASP A 154 17.24 -3.90 -12.92
C ASP A 154 18.58 -3.18 -13.16
N GLN A 155 18.64 -2.36 -14.23
CA GLN A 155 19.83 -1.57 -14.56
C GLN A 155 19.99 -0.34 -13.66
N GLN A 156 18.99 -0.02 -12.84
CA GLN A 156 18.94 1.21 -12.04
C GLN A 156 19.50 1.04 -10.63
N GLY A 157 20.09 -0.12 -10.32
CA GLY A 157 20.70 -0.40 -9.02
C GLY A 157 19.68 -0.36 -7.88
N LEU A 158 18.44 -0.75 -8.16
CA LEU A 158 17.41 -0.92 -7.14
C LEU A 158 17.64 -2.26 -6.45
N GLU A 159 17.63 -2.24 -5.13
CA GLU A 159 17.67 -3.47 -4.35
C GLU A 159 16.30 -4.17 -4.42
N GLU A 160 16.31 -5.50 -4.53
CA GLU A 160 15.12 -6.31 -4.41
C GLU A 160 14.66 -6.28 -2.95
N ILE A 161 13.51 -5.63 -2.68
CA ILE A 161 13.01 -5.39 -1.31
C ILE A 161 11.86 -6.29 -0.87
N TYR A 162 11.16 -6.89 -1.84
CA TYR A 162 10.07 -7.84 -1.62
C TYR A 162 10.52 -9.27 -1.86
#